data_AF-A0AAE3DW24-F1
#
_entry.id   AF-A0AAE3DW24-F1
#
_cell.length_a   1.000
_cell.length_b   1.000
_cell.length_c   1.000
_cell.angle_alpha   90.00
_cell.angle_beta   90.00
_cell.angle_gamma   90.00
#
_symmetry.space_group_name_H-M   'P 1'
#
loop_
_entity.id
_entity.type
_entity.pdbx_description
1 polymer ?
#
loop_
_entity_poly.entity_id
_entity_poly.type
_entity_poly.pdbx_seq_one_letter_code
_entity_poly.pdbx_strand_id
1 'polypeptide(L)'
;MNVFEAVKQSVTTRQAAEHYGIRIGRNGMACCPFHHDKTPSMKLDRRYHCFGCGADGDVIDFAAALYGLGKKDAAVQLAQDFGLSYEDWKPPGKAKKPKPRQKSPEEQFQEAKNCCFRILADYLHLLRVWRKEYAPHSPEEAFHPRFVEALQKQAQVEYLLDVLLFGETEEKAALITDYGKDVIQLEQRMAELAAADAARTKKHHERHAAAPEH
;
A
#
# COMPACT_ATOMS: atom_id res chain seq x y z
N MET A 1 27.41 4.89 27.96
CA MET A 1 27.88 4.02 26.86
C MET A 1 26.92 4.05 25.67
N ASN A 2 27.39 4.42 24.48
CA ASN A 2 26.56 4.43 23.26
C ASN A 2 26.38 3.01 22.67
N VAL A 3 25.48 2.84 21.69
CA VAL A 3 25.19 1.52 21.09
C VAL A 3 26.41 0.85 20.45
N PHE A 4 27.29 1.63 19.80
CA PHE A 4 28.48 1.09 19.15
C PHE A 4 29.48 0.55 20.17
N GLU A 5 29.69 1.29 21.26
CA GLU A 5 30.55 0.87 22.36
C GLU A 5 30.01 -0.37 23.05
N ALA A 6 28.71 -0.39 23.35
CA ALA A 6 28.06 -1.52 24.01
C ALA A 6 28.24 -2.82 23.20
N VAL A 7 27.97 -2.76 21.90
CA VAL A 7 28.12 -3.90 21.00
C VAL A 7 29.58 -4.34 20.90
N LYS A 8 30.53 -3.42 20.64
CA LYS A 8 31.95 -3.77 20.46
C LYS A 8 32.61 -4.33 21.71
N GLN A 9 32.13 -3.94 22.90
CA GLN A 9 32.62 -4.46 24.17
C GLN A 9 32.06 -5.85 24.48
N SER A 10 30.77 -6.07 24.18
CA SER A 10 30.03 -7.27 24.62
C SER A 10 29.94 -8.40 23.58
N VAL A 11 30.04 -8.12 22.28
CA VAL A 11 29.84 -9.10 21.20
C VAL A 11 31.07 -9.19 20.31
N THR A 12 31.53 -10.41 20.08
CA THR A 12 32.58 -10.72 19.10
C THR A 12 31.96 -11.09 17.75
N THR A 13 32.69 -10.88 16.64
CA THR A 13 32.19 -11.28 15.32
C THR A 13 31.94 -12.78 15.23
N ARG A 14 32.71 -13.60 15.96
CA ARG A 14 32.46 -15.03 16.09
C ARG A 14 31.08 -15.34 16.67
N GLN A 15 30.71 -14.71 17.79
CA GLN A 15 29.42 -14.92 18.44
C GLN A 15 28.25 -14.48 17.54
N ALA A 16 28.39 -13.33 16.87
CA ALA A 16 27.40 -12.86 15.92
C ALA A 16 27.22 -13.83 14.74
N ALA A 17 28.31 -14.32 14.15
CA ALA A 17 28.27 -15.27 13.06
C ALA A 17 27.60 -16.61 13.46
N GLU A 18 27.92 -17.16 14.63
CA GLU A 18 27.27 -18.37 15.17
C GLU A 18 25.77 -18.14 15.39
N HIS A 19 25.38 -17.00 15.97
CA HIS A 19 23.98 -16.61 16.18
C HIS A 19 23.21 -16.50 14.85
N TYR A 20 23.84 -15.99 13.80
CA TYR A 20 23.26 -15.87 12.47
C TYR A 20 23.35 -17.16 11.62
N GLY A 21 23.74 -18.28 12.21
CA GLY A 21 23.70 -19.60 11.57
C GLY A 21 24.91 -19.94 10.72
N ILE A 22 26.00 -19.16 10.80
CA ILE A 22 27.26 -19.47 10.11
C ILE A 22 28.02 -20.51 10.91
N ARG A 23 28.33 -21.63 10.26
CA ARG A 23 29.09 -22.73 10.88
C ARG A 23 30.57 -22.36 10.95
N ILE A 24 31.11 -22.28 12.17
CA ILE A 24 32.51 -21.95 12.42
C ILE A 24 33.26 -23.20 12.87
N GLY A 25 34.40 -23.48 12.24
CA GLY A 25 35.30 -24.54 12.63
C GLY A 25 35.98 -24.30 13.98
N ARG A 26 36.61 -25.34 14.54
CA ARG A 26 37.37 -25.23 15.81
C ARG A 26 38.51 -24.21 15.74
N ASN A 27 39.10 -24.04 14.56
CA ASN A 27 40.13 -23.03 14.27
C ASN A 27 39.60 -21.60 14.09
N GLY A 28 38.29 -21.37 14.21
CA GLY A 28 37.68 -20.05 13.98
C GLY A 28 37.55 -19.66 12.51
N MET A 29 37.64 -20.63 11.59
CA MET A 29 37.44 -20.40 10.16
C MET A 29 36.01 -20.76 9.74
N ALA A 30 35.45 -20.00 8.81
CA ALA A 30 34.14 -20.24 8.20
C ALA A 30 34.18 -19.93 6.69
N CYS A 31 33.21 -20.48 5.94
CA CYS A 31 32.98 -20.03 4.57
C CYS A 31 32.46 -18.60 4.60
N CYS A 32 32.99 -17.76 3.73
CA CYS A 32 32.62 -16.35 3.65
C CYS A 32 31.19 -16.20 3.08
N PRO A 33 30.27 -15.50 3.77
CA PRO A 33 28.93 -15.23 3.24
C PRO A 33 28.92 -14.11 2.18
N PHE A 34 30.01 -13.36 2.04
CA PHE A 34 30.10 -12.19 1.16
C PHE A 34 30.58 -12.51 -0.26
N HIS A 35 30.90 -13.78 -0.55
CA HIS A 35 31.17 -14.26 -1.90
C HIS A 35 30.84 -15.76 -2.01
N HIS A 36 30.89 -16.31 -3.22
CA HIS A 36 30.70 -17.74 -3.45
C HIS A 36 31.90 -18.55 -2.96
N ASP A 37 31.90 -18.89 -1.67
CA ASP A 37 32.99 -19.60 -1.01
C ASP A 37 32.65 -21.08 -0.76
N LYS A 38 33.48 -21.99 -1.29
CA LYS A 38 33.34 -23.44 -1.08
C LYS A 38 34.26 -23.97 0.03
N THR A 39 35.28 -23.22 0.41
CA THR A 39 36.33 -23.66 1.34
C THR A 39 36.57 -22.57 2.39
N PRO A 40 36.49 -22.86 3.71
CA PRO A 40 36.55 -21.82 4.74
C PRO A 40 37.71 -20.82 4.55
N SER A 41 37.38 -19.60 4.10
CA SER A 41 38.36 -18.56 3.79
C SER A 41 38.29 -17.35 4.73
N MET A 42 37.34 -17.33 5.67
CA MET A 42 37.12 -16.22 6.57
C MET A 42 37.47 -16.59 8.01
N LYS A 43 38.35 -15.79 8.63
CA LYS A 43 38.69 -15.88 10.04
C LYS A 43 37.72 -15.04 10.86
N LEU A 44 37.18 -15.63 11.93
CA LEU A 44 36.23 -15.00 12.85
C LEU A 44 36.76 -15.09 14.28
N ASP A 45 37.09 -13.94 14.86
CA ASP A 45 37.45 -13.78 16.27
C ASP A 45 36.68 -12.59 16.88
N ARG A 46 37.36 -11.54 17.37
CA ARG A 46 36.72 -10.27 17.72
C ARG A 46 36.36 -9.45 16.49
N ARG A 47 37.13 -9.61 15.41
CA ARG A 47 36.90 -9.00 14.08
C ARG A 47 36.69 -10.13 13.07
N TYR A 48 36.41 -9.77 11.83
CA TYR A 48 36.45 -10.73 10.73
C TYR A 48 37.43 -10.28 9.66
N HIS A 49 38.04 -11.26 9.01
CA HIS A 49 38.83 -11.06 7.82
C HIS A 49 38.65 -12.23 6.87
N CYS A 50 38.31 -11.95 5.62
CA CYS A 50 38.19 -12.94 4.57
C CYS A 50 39.39 -12.90 3.64
N PHE A 51 40.20 -13.95 3.63
CA PHE A 51 41.38 -14.05 2.75
C PHE A 51 41.01 -14.25 1.26
N GLY A 52 39.78 -14.68 0.96
CA GLY A 52 39.31 -14.86 -0.42
C GLY A 52 38.90 -13.57 -1.13
N CYS A 53 38.04 -12.76 -0.51
CA CYS A 53 37.50 -11.52 -1.10
C CYS A 53 38.04 -10.23 -0.47
N GLY A 54 38.86 -10.30 0.57
CA GLY A 54 39.43 -9.14 1.27
C GLY A 54 38.47 -8.40 2.21
N ALA A 55 37.25 -8.90 2.41
CA ALA A 55 36.31 -8.30 3.34
C ALA A 55 36.87 -8.33 4.78
N ASP A 56 36.89 -7.17 5.44
CA ASP A 56 37.46 -6.97 6.79
C ASP A 56 36.56 -6.02 7.58
N GLY A 57 36.48 -6.22 8.89
CA GLY A 57 35.72 -5.31 9.73
C GLY A 57 35.53 -5.82 11.16
N ASP A 58 34.84 -5.01 11.96
CA ASP A 58 34.36 -5.46 13.27
C ASP A 58 33.00 -6.18 13.18
N VAL A 59 32.44 -6.53 14.33
CA VAL A 59 31.14 -7.21 14.43
C VAL A 59 29.99 -6.39 13.81
N ILE A 60 30.06 -5.07 13.83
CA ILE A 60 29.04 -4.17 13.28
C ILE A 60 29.17 -4.12 11.76
N ASP A 61 30.41 -3.98 11.26
CA ASP A 61 30.67 -4.04 9.82
C ASP A 61 30.21 -5.39 9.22
N PHE A 62 30.43 -6.48 9.96
CA PHE A 62 29.99 -7.82 9.58
C PHE A 62 28.46 -7.91 9.46
N ALA A 63 27.73 -7.51 10.50
CA ALA A 63 26.27 -7.54 10.48
C ALA A 63 25.68 -6.60 9.42
N ALA A 64 26.29 -5.41 9.24
CA ALA A 64 25.90 -4.46 8.21
C ALA A 64 26.02 -5.07 6.80
N ALA A 65 27.14 -5.72 6.50
CA ALA A 65 27.35 -6.37 5.21
C ALA A 65 26.42 -7.59 5.01
N LEU A 66 26.16 -8.36 6.07
CA LEU A 66 25.33 -9.57 6.01
C LEU A 66 23.86 -9.25 5.72
N TYR A 67 23.33 -8.14 6.28
CA TYR A 67 21.93 -7.75 6.15
C TYR A 67 21.68 -6.57 5.20
N GLY A 68 22.72 -5.99 4.61
CA GLY A 68 22.60 -4.80 3.75
C GLY A 68 22.13 -3.56 4.50
N LEU A 69 22.56 -3.39 5.75
CA LEU A 69 22.12 -2.32 6.64
C LEU A 69 23.17 -1.21 6.80
N GLY A 70 22.71 -0.02 7.20
CA GLY A 70 23.61 1.02 7.71
C GLY A 70 24.25 0.60 9.04
N LYS A 71 25.47 1.07 9.33
CA LYS A 71 26.23 0.68 10.55
C LYS A 71 25.46 0.92 11.85
N LYS A 72 24.69 2.00 11.94
CA LYS A 72 23.86 2.30 13.12
C LYS A 72 22.75 1.27 13.30
N ASP A 73 22.06 0.90 12.23
CA ASP A 73 20.97 -0.07 12.28
C ASP A 73 21.51 -1.47 12.60
N ALA A 74 22.65 -1.83 12.03
CA ALA A 74 23.36 -3.07 12.38
C ALA A 74 23.76 -3.13 13.86
N ALA A 75 24.25 -2.01 14.43
CA ALA A 75 24.57 -1.93 15.86
C ALA A 75 23.32 -2.08 16.74
N VAL A 76 22.19 -1.46 16.36
CA VAL A 76 20.92 -1.60 17.08
C VAL A 76 20.39 -3.02 17.01
N GLN A 77 20.46 -3.67 15.85
CA GLN A 77 20.05 -5.07 15.68
C GLN A 77 20.91 -6.00 16.54
N LEU A 78 22.24 -5.86 16.51
CA LEU A 78 23.15 -6.63 17.37
C LEU A 78 22.83 -6.43 18.86
N ALA A 79 22.55 -5.20 19.29
CA ALA A 79 22.17 -4.94 20.68
C ALA A 79 20.85 -5.63 21.06
N GLN A 80 19.87 -5.69 20.14
CA GLN A 80 18.60 -6.39 20.37
C GLN A 80 18.76 -7.90 20.41
N ASP A 81 19.47 -8.47 19.44
CA ASP A 81 19.71 -9.92 19.32
C ASP A 81 20.45 -10.48 20.55
N PHE A 82 21.39 -9.70 21.10
CA PHE A 82 22.20 -10.09 22.25
C PHE A 82 21.71 -9.50 23.59
N GLY A 83 20.56 -8.82 23.61
CA GLY A 83 19.96 -8.27 24.84
C GLY A 83 20.81 -7.23 25.56
N LEU A 84 21.56 -6.40 24.83
CA LEU A 84 22.45 -5.37 25.38
C LEU A 84 21.71 -4.06 25.65
N SER A 85 21.92 -3.52 26.85
CA SER A 85 21.47 -2.18 27.24
C SER A 85 22.55 -1.14 26.97
N TYR A 86 22.16 0.05 26.51
CA TYR A 86 23.02 1.22 26.28
C TYR A 86 22.28 2.51 26.67
N GLU A 87 22.94 3.67 26.80
CA GLU A 87 22.30 4.90 27.35
C GLU A 87 21.10 5.38 26.52
N ASP A 88 21.17 5.21 25.20
CA ASP A 88 20.09 5.50 24.26
C ASP A 88 19.09 4.33 24.08
N TRP A 89 19.25 3.25 24.87
CA TRP A 89 18.38 2.08 24.83
C TRP A 89 17.09 2.39 25.57
N LYS A 90 16.10 2.84 24.82
CA LYS A 90 14.70 2.63 25.19
C LYS A 90 14.34 1.22 24.73
N PRO A 91 13.80 0.34 25.59
CA PRO A 91 13.33 -0.97 25.14
C PRO A 91 12.39 -0.74 23.95
N PRO A 92 12.44 -1.57 22.89
CA PRO A 92 11.47 -1.48 21.81
C PRO A 92 10.13 -1.95 22.37
N GLY A 93 9.46 -1.09 23.16
CA GLY A 93 8.03 -1.14 23.28
C GLY A 93 7.53 -0.96 21.87
N LYS A 94 7.10 -2.09 21.26
CA LYS A 94 6.55 -2.24 19.90
C LYS A 94 6.70 -0.95 19.12
N ALA A 95 7.70 -0.85 18.23
CA ALA A 95 7.83 0.29 17.33
C ALA A 95 6.42 0.73 16.96
N LYS A 96 5.96 1.86 17.52
CA LYS A 96 4.66 2.40 17.15
C LYS A 96 4.93 2.72 15.69
N LYS A 97 4.47 1.84 14.79
CA LYS A 97 4.30 2.16 13.37
C LYS A 97 3.88 3.62 13.38
N PRO A 98 4.60 4.54 12.69
CA PRO A 98 4.27 5.96 12.75
C PRO A 98 2.75 6.01 12.63
N LYS A 99 2.07 6.46 13.70
CA LYS A 99 0.61 6.40 13.73
C LYS A 99 0.22 7.05 12.41
N PRO A 100 -0.54 6.36 11.52
CA PRO A 100 -0.91 6.97 10.25
C PRO A 100 -1.45 8.34 10.61
N ARG A 101 -0.83 9.39 10.06
CA ARG A 101 -1.15 10.78 10.39
C ARG A 101 -2.67 10.86 10.37
N GLN A 102 -3.28 11.06 11.55
CA GLN A 102 -4.73 11.12 11.62
C GLN A 102 -5.09 12.35 10.79
N LYS A 103 -5.81 12.12 9.69
CA LYS A 103 -6.25 13.21 8.81
C LYS A 103 -6.99 14.21 9.69
N SER A 104 -6.68 15.49 9.55
CA SER A 104 -7.40 16.53 10.29
C SER A 104 -8.89 16.45 9.95
N PRO A 105 -9.80 16.93 10.81
CA PRO A 105 -11.23 16.99 10.47
C PRO A 105 -11.48 17.72 9.15
N GLU A 106 -10.70 18.76 8.86
CA GLU A 106 -10.73 19.50 7.60
C GLU A 106 -10.31 18.64 6.39
N GLU A 107 -9.24 17.86 6.53
CA GLU A 107 -8.78 16.95 5.48
C GLU A 107 -9.82 15.85 5.21
N GLN A 108 -10.45 15.31 6.27
CA GLN A 108 -11.52 14.32 6.14
C GLN A 108 -12.76 14.90 5.46
N PHE A 109 -13.15 16.12 5.83
CA PHE A 109 -14.25 16.82 5.21
C PHE A 109 -13.99 17.09 3.73
N GLN A 110 -12.81 17.60 3.39
CA GLN A 110 -12.44 17.87 2.00
C GLN A 110 -12.39 16.59 1.16
N GLU A 111 -11.90 15.49 1.72
CA GLU A 111 -11.89 14.18 1.05
C GLU A 111 -13.30 13.63 0.84
N ALA A 112 -14.17 13.71 1.85
CA ALA A 112 -15.56 13.29 1.73
C ALA A 112 -16.32 14.13 0.68
N LYS A 113 -16.08 15.45 0.66
CA LYS A 113 -16.62 16.36 -0.35
C LYS A 113 -16.16 15.99 -1.76
N ASN A 114 -14.85 15.80 -1.94
CA ASN A 114 -14.27 15.42 -3.22
C ASN A 114 -14.78 14.06 -3.70
N CYS A 115 -14.94 13.11 -2.78
CA CYS A 115 -15.49 11.79 -3.07
C CYS A 115 -16.94 11.90 -3.57
N CYS A 116 -17.79 12.61 -2.83
CA CYS A 116 -19.20 12.81 -3.20
C CYS A 116 -19.31 13.50 -4.56
N PHE A 117 -18.51 14.55 -4.78
CA PHE A 117 -18.50 15.28 -6.05
C PHE A 117 -18.14 14.38 -7.23
N ARG A 118 -17.05 13.60 -7.11
CA ARG A 118 -16.61 12.69 -8.18
C ARG A 118 -17.72 11.71 -8.55
N ILE A 119 -18.30 11.03 -7.55
CA ILE A 119 -19.33 10.02 -7.80
C ILE A 119 -20.56 10.64 -8.45
N LEU A 120 -21.04 11.78 -7.93
CA LEU A 120 -22.19 12.46 -8.49
C LEU A 120 -21.93 12.97 -9.91
N ALA A 121 -20.72 13.44 -10.22
CA ALA A 121 -20.33 13.86 -11.55
C ALA A 121 -20.29 12.68 -12.54
N ASP A 122 -19.72 11.55 -12.14
CA ASP A 122 -19.70 10.32 -12.92
C ASP A 122 -21.14 9.82 -13.18
N TYR A 123 -22.00 9.88 -12.16
CA TYR A 123 -23.40 9.51 -12.30
C TYR A 123 -24.16 10.46 -13.22
N LEU A 124 -23.96 11.77 -13.10
CA LEU A 124 -24.58 12.75 -13.98
C LEU A 124 -24.16 12.53 -15.44
N HIS A 125 -22.89 12.21 -15.68
CA HIS A 125 -22.43 11.85 -17.02
C HIS A 125 -23.18 10.63 -17.55
N LEU A 126 -23.30 9.58 -16.73
CA LEU A 126 -24.03 8.37 -17.08
C LEU A 126 -25.51 8.64 -17.38
N LEU A 127 -26.19 9.45 -16.56
CA LEU A 127 -27.58 9.85 -16.80
C LEU A 127 -27.73 10.62 -18.12
N ARG A 128 -26.79 11.53 -18.44
CA ARG A 128 -26.79 12.26 -19.72
C ARG A 128 -26.63 11.34 -20.91
N VAL A 129 -25.76 10.33 -20.81
CA VAL A 129 -25.61 9.27 -21.82
C VAL A 129 -26.91 8.49 -21.94
N TRP A 130 -27.49 8.03 -20.83
CA TRP A 130 -28.71 7.24 -20.83
C TRP A 130 -29.90 7.98 -21.42
N ARG A 131 -30.03 9.27 -21.10
CA ARG A 131 -31.08 10.14 -21.66
C ARG A 131 -30.98 10.24 -23.18
N LYS A 132 -29.77 10.15 -23.74
CA LYS A 132 -29.55 10.23 -25.19
C LYS A 132 -29.70 8.88 -25.88
N GLU A 133 -29.10 7.83 -25.33
CA GLU A 133 -29.02 6.51 -25.98
C GLU A 133 -30.29 5.68 -25.83
N TYR A 134 -31.02 5.83 -24.72
CA TYR A 134 -32.22 5.05 -24.44
C TYR A 134 -33.50 5.86 -24.64
N ALA A 135 -33.41 6.99 -25.35
CA ALA A 135 -34.57 7.78 -25.72
C ALA A 135 -35.50 6.96 -26.62
N PRO A 136 -36.82 6.96 -26.35
CA PRO A 136 -37.78 6.30 -27.22
C PRO A 136 -37.78 6.97 -28.61
N HIS A 137 -37.83 6.15 -29.66
CA HIS A 137 -37.83 6.62 -31.04
C HIS A 137 -39.25 6.93 -31.55
N SER A 138 -40.27 6.46 -30.84
CA SER A 138 -41.67 6.78 -31.08
C SER A 138 -42.46 6.98 -29.77
N PRO A 139 -43.59 7.69 -29.79
CA PRO A 139 -44.43 7.89 -28.61
C PRO A 139 -45.09 6.62 -28.04
N GLU A 140 -45.12 5.55 -28.83
CA GLU A 140 -45.76 4.27 -28.52
C GLU A 140 -44.77 3.25 -27.90
N GLU A 141 -43.47 3.55 -27.96
CA GLU A 141 -42.41 2.70 -27.42
C GLU A 141 -42.36 2.78 -25.88
N ALA A 142 -42.30 1.63 -25.22
CA ALA A 142 -42.15 1.57 -23.77
C ALA A 142 -40.81 2.19 -23.34
N PHE A 143 -40.84 3.08 -22.35
CA PHE A 143 -39.63 3.75 -21.89
C PHE A 143 -38.67 2.78 -21.21
N HIS A 144 -37.42 2.81 -21.66
CA HIS A 144 -36.37 2.02 -21.05
C HIS A 144 -36.11 2.49 -19.60
N PRO A 145 -35.90 1.58 -18.62
CA PRO A 145 -35.70 1.97 -17.22
C PRO A 145 -34.58 2.99 -16.99
N ARG A 146 -33.46 2.85 -17.71
CA ARG A 146 -32.33 3.81 -17.65
C ARG A 146 -32.70 5.21 -18.16
N PHE A 147 -33.61 5.30 -19.14
CA PHE A 147 -34.11 6.58 -19.65
C PHE A 147 -35.00 7.26 -18.62
N VAL A 148 -35.93 6.50 -18.02
CA VAL A 148 -36.81 7.01 -16.95
C VAL A 148 -36.00 7.50 -15.76
N GLU A 149 -35.00 6.73 -15.33
CA GLU A 149 -34.10 7.11 -14.25
C GLU A 149 -33.33 8.39 -14.57
N ALA A 150 -32.79 8.51 -15.78
CA ALA A 150 -32.11 9.72 -16.23
C ALA A 150 -32.99 10.96 -16.10
N LEU A 151 -34.26 10.88 -16.52
CA LEU A 151 -35.18 12.00 -16.39
C LEU A 151 -35.52 12.34 -14.94
N GLN A 152 -35.69 11.33 -14.08
CA GLN A 152 -36.06 11.53 -12.68
C GLN A 152 -34.90 12.05 -11.81
N LYS A 153 -33.68 11.61 -12.09
CA LYS A 153 -32.53 11.85 -11.20
C LYS A 153 -31.63 12.99 -11.65
N GLN A 154 -31.65 13.38 -12.93
CA GLN A 154 -30.71 14.37 -13.45
C GLN A 154 -30.77 15.71 -12.70
N ALA A 155 -31.95 16.31 -12.56
CA ALA A 155 -32.09 17.61 -11.90
C ALA A 155 -31.68 17.54 -10.41
N GLN A 156 -32.00 16.43 -9.74
CA GLN A 156 -31.60 16.20 -8.35
C GLN A 156 -30.07 16.14 -8.22
N VAL A 157 -29.39 15.41 -9.11
CA VAL A 157 -27.94 15.26 -9.08
C VAL A 157 -27.24 16.59 -9.41
N GLU A 158 -27.77 17.35 -10.37
CA GLU A 158 -27.27 18.69 -10.71
C GLU A 158 -27.37 19.62 -9.48
N TYR A 159 -28.49 19.63 -8.77
CA TYR A 159 -28.63 20.38 -7.52
C TYR A 159 -27.60 19.97 -6.45
N LEU A 160 -27.39 18.68 -6.23
CA LEU A 160 -26.42 18.20 -5.24
C LEU A 160 -24.98 18.63 -5.60
N LEU A 161 -24.63 18.60 -6.89
CA LEU A 161 -23.33 19.06 -7.37
C LEU A 161 -23.15 20.56 -7.19
N ASP A 162 -24.18 21.36 -7.45
CA ASP A 162 -24.14 22.81 -7.25
C ASP A 162 -23.91 23.17 -5.79
N VAL A 163 -24.57 22.48 -4.85
CA VAL A 163 -24.33 22.66 -3.40
C VAL A 163 -22.87 22.30 -3.03
N LEU A 164 -22.33 21.20 -3.56
CA LEU A 164 -20.94 20.79 -3.30
C LEU A 164 -19.89 21.76 -3.84
N LEU A 165 -20.19 22.47 -4.93
CA LEU A 165 -19.30 23.45 -5.53
C LEU A 165 -19.44 24.83 -4.86
N PHE A 166 -20.67 25.34 -4.79
CA PHE A 166 -20.95 26.74 -4.51
C PHE A 166 -21.60 26.99 -3.14
N GLY A 167 -22.10 25.96 -2.46
CA GLY A 167 -22.76 26.11 -1.16
C GLY A 167 -21.81 26.55 -0.04
N GLU A 168 -22.38 26.99 1.08
CA GLU A 168 -21.61 27.31 2.28
C GLU A 168 -21.04 26.03 2.94
N THR A 169 -20.03 26.17 3.80
CA THR A 169 -19.40 25.02 4.46
C THR A 169 -20.40 24.17 5.25
N GLU A 170 -21.37 24.81 5.90
CA GLU A 170 -22.43 24.13 6.65
C GLU A 170 -23.38 23.34 5.74
N GLU A 171 -23.78 23.91 4.60
CA GLU A 171 -24.64 23.25 3.61
C GLU A 171 -23.93 22.04 2.98
N LYS A 172 -22.64 22.20 2.66
CA LYS A 172 -21.79 21.11 2.18
C LYS A 172 -21.67 19.99 3.21
N ALA A 173 -21.50 20.33 4.49
CA ALA A 173 -21.42 19.35 5.58
C ALA A 173 -22.75 18.61 5.82
N ALA A 174 -23.87 19.33 5.77
CA ALA A 174 -25.20 18.74 5.86
C ALA A 174 -25.44 17.76 4.71
N LEU A 175 -25.13 18.16 3.46
CA LEU A 175 -25.27 17.29 2.29
C LEU A 175 -24.44 16.01 2.42
N ILE A 176 -23.17 16.11 2.81
CA ILE A 176 -22.30 14.94 3.01
C ILE A 176 -22.86 14.02 4.11
N THR A 177 -23.44 14.58 5.17
CA THR A 177 -24.02 13.81 6.27
C THR A 177 -25.30 13.10 5.83
N ASP A 178 -26.18 13.79 5.11
CA ASP A 178 -27.51 13.31 4.75
C ASP A 178 -27.46 12.33 3.56
N TYR A 179 -26.67 12.66 2.54
CA TYR A 179 -26.64 11.92 1.27
C TYR A 179 -25.36 11.10 1.06
N GLY A 180 -24.32 11.27 1.89
CA GLY A 180 -23.01 10.63 1.64
C GLY A 180 -23.06 9.11 1.55
N LYS A 181 -23.92 8.46 2.34
CA LYS A 181 -24.11 6.99 2.28
C LYS A 181 -24.75 6.56 0.95
N ASP A 182 -25.77 7.29 0.51
CA ASP A 182 -26.48 7.00 -0.74
C ASP A 182 -25.55 7.20 -1.94
N VAL A 183 -24.71 8.25 -1.89
CA VAL A 183 -23.69 8.51 -2.93
C VAL A 183 -22.65 7.38 -2.99
N ILE A 184 -22.20 6.85 -1.86
CA ILE A 184 -21.27 5.70 -1.86
C ILE A 184 -21.94 4.44 -2.44
N GLN A 185 -23.20 4.18 -2.09
CA GLN A 185 -23.96 3.05 -2.66
C GLN A 185 -24.19 3.20 -4.16
N LEU A 186 -24.39 4.45 -4.62
CA LEU A 186 -24.54 4.77 -6.02
C LEU A 186 -23.28 4.41 -6.83
N GLU A 187 -22.08 4.66 -6.30
CA GLU A 187 -20.82 4.26 -6.95
C GLU A 187 -20.76 2.74 -7.17
N GLN A 188 -21.13 1.96 -6.15
CA GLN A 188 -21.17 0.50 -6.26
C GLN A 188 -22.18 0.05 -7.34
N ARG A 189 -23.39 0.62 -7.34
CA ARG A 189 -24.43 0.30 -8.35
C ARG A 189 -23.96 0.64 -9.77
N MET A 190 -23.27 1.77 -9.95
CA MET A 190 -22.71 2.15 -11.25
C MET A 190 -21.63 1.17 -11.72
N ALA A 191 -20.76 0.70 -10.82
CA ALA A 191 -19.74 -0.29 -11.15
C ALA A 191 -20.37 -1.65 -11.56
N GLU A 192 -21.42 -2.08 -10.86
CA GLU A 192 -22.17 -3.30 -11.20
C GLU A 192 -22.83 -3.21 -12.59
N LEU A 193 -23.43 -2.06 -12.92
CA LEU A 193 -24.02 -1.82 -14.24
C LEU A 193 -22.96 -1.83 -15.35
N ALA A 194 -21.81 -1.19 -15.13
CA ALA A 194 -20.70 -1.18 -16.08
C ALA A 194 -20.14 -2.59 -16.31
N ALA A 195 -20.01 -3.39 -15.25
CA ALA A 195 -19.57 -4.78 -15.35
C ALA A 195 -20.57 -5.65 -16.13
N ALA A 196 -21.88 -5.46 -15.90
CA ALA A 196 -22.93 -6.17 -16.64
C ALA A 196 -22.92 -5.82 -18.14
N ASP A 197 -22.77 -4.54 -18.49
CA ASP A 197 -22.68 -4.09 -19.87
C ASP A 197 -21.43 -4.66 -20.57
N ALA A 198 -20.27 -4.65 -19.89
CA ALA A 198 -19.04 -5.24 -20.40
C ALA A 198 -19.16 -6.76 -20.62
N ALA A 199 -19.81 -7.48 -19.69
CA ALA A 199 -20.05 -8.92 -19.83
C ALA A 199 -21.00 -9.25 -21.00
N ARG A 200 -22.03 -8.41 -21.24
CA ARG A 200 -22.93 -8.56 -22.38
C ARG A 200 -22.18 -8.42 -23.70
N THR A 201 -21.31 -7.43 -23.81
CA THR A 201 -20.48 -7.20 -25.01
C THR A 201 -19.52 -8.35 -25.28
N LYS A 202 -18.87 -8.90 -24.25
CA LYS A 202 -17.98 -10.07 -24.38
C LYS A 202 -18.72 -11.32 -24.87
N LYS A 203 -19.88 -11.64 -24.27
CA LYS A 203 -20.73 -12.76 -24.72
C LYS A 203 -21.19 -12.62 -26.18
N HIS A 204 -21.48 -11.40 -26.61
CA HIS A 204 -21.84 -11.14 -28.02
C HIS A 204 -20.65 -11.42 -28.95
N HIS A 205 -19.44 -10.98 -28.58
CA HIS A 205 -18.23 -11.22 -29.38
C HIS A 205 -17.87 -12.71 -29.47
N GLU A 206 -17.95 -13.46 -28.36
CA GLU A 206 -17.69 -14.90 -28.33
C GLU A 206 -18.70 -15.71 -29.16
N ARG A 207 -19.98 -15.34 -29.14
CA ARG A 207 -21.02 -15.98 -29.97
C ARG A 207 -20.82 -15.73 -31.46
N HIS A 208 -20.33 -14.55 -31.86
CA HIS A 208 -20.01 -14.25 -33.25
C HIS A 208 -18.70 -14.91 -33.71
N ALA A 209 -17.72 -15.12 -32.83
CA ALA A 209 -16.48 -15.83 -33.14
C ALA A 209 -16.67 -17.37 -33.25
N ALA A 210 -17.74 -17.92 -32.66
CA ALA A 210 -18.02 -19.36 -32.64
C ALA A 210 -18.95 -19.83 -33.78
N ALA A 211 -19.39 -18.96 -34.69
CA ALA A 211 -20.14 -19.37 -35.88
C ALA A 211 -19.16 -19.86 -36.96
N PRO A 212 -19.20 -21.14 -37.38
CA PRO A 212 -18.37 -21.61 -38.47
C PRO A 212 -18.91 -21.05 -39.79
N GLU A 213 -18.02 -20.48 -40.61
CA GLU A 213 -18.30 -20.14 -42.01
C GLU A 213 -18.69 -21.43 -42.75
N HIS A 214 -19.90 -21.46 -43.30
CA HIS A 214 -20.41 -22.50 -44.20
C HIS A 214 -20.52 -21.95 -45.60
#